data_AF-I3ZDZ2-F1
#
_entry.id   AF-I3ZDZ2-F1
#
_cell.length_a   1.000
_cell.length_b   1.000
_cell.length_c   1.000
_cell.angle_alpha   90.00
_cell.angle_beta   90.00
_cell.angle_gamma   90.00
#
_symmetry.space_group_name_H-M   'P 1'
#
loop_
_entity.id
_entity.type
_entity.pdbx_description
1 polymer ?
#
loop_
_entity_poly.entity_id
_entity_poly.type
_entity_poly.pdbx_seq_one_letter_code
_entity_poly.pdbx_strand_id
1 'polypeptide(L)'
;MSEQINQELATLRQTVAELTQKNATRKARITDLEAQLAASQGAAQTAQASLHTMLVTQPMQTLAAAISPTPELFLSELSRIGYKVTSNDGKLTLTDADDKPVEGAEMTTDGLRKHLLSADAKHKNFVHLMTLSRASGGGALGQSQSNGLPPADRSDKPVRTQRPQFGLR
;
A
#
# COMPACT_ATOMS: atom_id res chain seq x y z
N MET A 1 30.29 -31.45 71.92
CA MET A 1 30.25 -31.96 70.53
C MET A 1 28.81 -32.16 70.04
N SER A 2 27.94 -32.85 70.79
CA SER A 2 26.50 -33.02 70.46
C SER A 2 25.70 -31.71 70.35
N GLU A 3 25.96 -30.75 71.22
CA GLU A 3 25.23 -29.46 71.25
C GLU A 3 25.54 -28.58 70.03
N GLN A 4 26.79 -28.56 69.59
CA GLN A 4 27.23 -27.83 68.39
C GLN A 4 26.60 -28.43 67.11
N ILE A 5 26.56 -29.77 67.02
CA ILE A 5 25.86 -30.48 65.93
C ILE A 5 24.37 -30.10 65.90
N ASN A 6 23.70 -30.02 67.06
CA ASN A 6 22.29 -29.66 67.12
C ASN A 6 22.03 -28.20 66.67
N GLN A 7 22.92 -27.27 67.01
CA GLN A 7 22.82 -25.87 66.56
C GLN A 7 23.00 -25.74 65.03
N GLU A 8 23.98 -26.44 64.47
CA GLU A 8 24.19 -26.47 63.02
C GLU A 8 22.99 -27.07 62.29
N LEU A 9 22.42 -28.15 62.81
CA LEU A 9 21.23 -28.80 62.24
C LEU A 9 20.00 -27.88 62.28
N ALA A 10 19.81 -27.12 63.36
CA ALA A 10 18.75 -26.12 63.46
C ALA A 10 18.93 -25.00 62.42
N THR A 11 20.15 -24.50 62.26
CA THR A 11 20.50 -23.46 61.27
C THR A 11 20.27 -23.96 59.84
N LEU A 12 20.65 -25.21 59.56
CA LEU A 12 20.45 -25.84 58.26
C LEU A 12 18.95 -25.94 57.92
N ARG A 13 18.13 -26.40 58.88
CA ARG A 13 16.68 -26.51 58.72
C ARG A 13 16.03 -25.16 58.44
N GLN A 14 16.45 -24.12 59.17
CA GLN A 14 15.97 -22.76 58.93
C GLN A 14 16.33 -22.27 57.53
N THR A 15 17.58 -22.45 57.12
CA THR A 15 18.06 -21.99 55.81
C THR A 15 17.34 -22.72 54.67
N VAL A 16 17.08 -24.02 54.82
CA VAL A 16 16.29 -24.80 53.86
C VAL A 16 14.85 -24.28 53.77
N ALA A 17 14.20 -23.97 54.90
CA ALA A 17 12.86 -23.38 54.91
C ALA A 17 12.82 -22.02 54.19
N GLU A 18 13.81 -21.15 54.43
CA GLU A 18 13.89 -19.86 53.75
C GLU A 18 14.13 -19.99 52.25
N LEU A 19 15.04 -20.89 51.83
CA LEU A 19 15.35 -21.12 50.42
C LEU A 19 14.17 -21.73 49.67
N THR A 20 13.45 -22.67 50.29
CA THR A 20 12.25 -23.28 49.68
C THR A 20 11.14 -22.25 49.50
N GLN A 21 10.89 -21.39 50.49
CA GLN A 21 9.94 -20.29 50.38
C GLN A 21 10.35 -19.29 49.28
N LYS A 22 11.61 -18.85 49.27
CA LYS A 22 12.14 -17.94 48.24
C LYS A 22 12.01 -18.54 46.83
N ASN A 23 12.30 -19.82 46.67
CA ASN A 23 12.15 -20.51 45.39
C ASN A 23 10.69 -20.62 44.95
N ALA A 24 9.75 -20.89 45.87
CA ALA A 24 8.33 -20.91 45.54
C ALA A 24 7.85 -19.55 45.02
N THR A 25 8.20 -18.46 45.72
CA THR A 25 7.86 -17.10 45.30
C THR A 25 8.49 -16.73 43.96
N ARG A 26 9.76 -17.07 43.75
CA ARG A 26 10.45 -16.81 42.47
C ARG A 26 9.81 -17.57 41.32
N LYS A 27 9.45 -18.84 41.51
CA LYS A 27 8.75 -19.63 40.49
C LYS A 27 7.41 -19.00 40.13
N ALA A 28 6.61 -18.61 41.13
CA ALA A 28 5.34 -17.93 40.89
C ALA A 28 5.54 -16.63 40.09
N ARG A 29 6.57 -15.84 40.42
CA ARG A 29 6.86 -14.59 39.70
C ARG A 29 7.36 -14.82 38.27
N ILE A 30 8.16 -15.86 38.05
CA ILE A 30 8.62 -16.24 36.70
C ILE A 30 7.41 -16.59 35.83
N THR A 31 6.51 -17.45 36.33
CA THR A 31 5.30 -17.85 35.58
C THR A 31 4.41 -16.65 35.26
N ASP A 32 4.24 -15.71 36.19
CA ASP A 32 3.49 -14.46 35.97
C ASP A 32 4.14 -13.58 34.88
N LEU A 33 5.47 -13.40 34.94
CA LEU A 33 6.21 -12.62 33.94
C LEU A 33 6.18 -13.27 32.55
N GLU A 34 6.27 -14.59 32.47
CA GLU A 34 6.14 -15.35 31.20
C GLU A 34 4.75 -15.16 30.58
N ALA A 35 3.70 -15.19 31.40
CA ALA A 35 2.33 -14.93 30.94
C ALA A 35 2.15 -13.50 30.43
N GLN A 36 2.69 -12.51 31.15
CA GLN A 36 2.66 -11.10 30.73
C GLN A 36 3.45 -10.86 29.44
N LEU A 37 4.60 -11.51 29.28
CA LEU A 37 5.41 -11.43 28.07
C LEU A 37 4.64 -11.99 26.86
N ALA A 38 4.02 -13.15 27.00
CA ALA A 38 3.21 -13.75 25.93
C ALA A 38 2.02 -12.85 25.55
N ALA A 39 1.33 -12.28 26.53
CA ALA A 39 0.22 -11.35 26.30
C ALA A 39 0.67 -10.08 25.55
N SER A 40 1.79 -9.48 25.98
CA SER A 40 2.37 -8.30 25.35
C SER A 40 2.81 -8.56 23.91
N GLN A 41 3.44 -9.70 23.64
CA GLN A 41 3.82 -10.10 22.29
C GLN A 41 2.60 -10.28 21.38
N GLY A 42 1.52 -10.90 21.88
CA GLY A 42 0.27 -11.03 21.13
C GLY A 42 -0.38 -9.68 20.81
N ALA A 43 -0.38 -8.75 21.78
CA ALA A 43 -0.88 -7.40 21.58
C ALA A 43 -0.06 -6.62 20.54
N ALA A 44 1.28 -6.73 20.60
CA ALA A 44 2.17 -6.07 19.64
C ALA A 44 1.98 -6.60 18.22
N GLN A 45 1.84 -7.92 18.03
CA GLN A 45 1.56 -8.51 16.71
C GLN A 45 0.21 -8.06 16.15
N THR A 46 -0.82 -7.99 17.00
CA THR A 46 -2.15 -7.50 16.62
C THR A 46 -2.10 -6.03 16.21
N ALA A 47 -1.41 -5.20 16.99
CA ALA A 47 -1.22 -3.79 16.68
C ALA A 47 -0.44 -3.59 15.36
N GLN A 48 0.63 -4.36 15.14
CA GLN A 48 1.42 -4.32 13.91
C GLN A 48 0.58 -4.70 12.69
N ALA A 49 -0.23 -5.77 12.78
CA ALA A 49 -1.13 -6.17 11.70
C ALA A 49 -2.18 -5.09 11.41
N SER A 50 -2.74 -4.47 12.44
CA SER A 50 -3.68 -3.36 12.31
C SER A 50 -3.04 -2.14 11.63
N LEU A 51 -1.85 -1.74 12.09
CA LEU A 51 -1.11 -0.60 11.52
C LEU A 51 -0.76 -0.86 10.06
N HIS A 52 -0.26 -2.05 9.73
CA HIS A 52 0.03 -2.41 8.34
C HIS A 52 -1.23 -2.35 7.47
N THR A 53 -2.35 -2.85 7.99
CA THR A 53 -3.63 -2.81 7.28
C THR A 53 -4.09 -1.37 7.02
N MET A 54 -4.01 -0.49 8.03
CA MET A 54 -4.46 0.90 7.93
C MET A 54 -3.53 1.77 7.08
N LEU A 55 -2.22 1.59 7.20
CA LEU A 55 -1.24 2.45 6.55
C LEU A 55 -0.89 2.00 5.13
N VAL A 56 -0.95 0.69 4.85
CA VAL A 56 -0.50 0.13 3.56
C VAL A 56 -1.65 -0.53 2.82
N THR A 57 -2.28 -1.55 3.41
CA THR A 57 -3.23 -2.41 2.69
C THR A 57 -4.49 -1.66 2.23
N GLN A 58 -5.16 -0.95 3.13
CA GLN A 58 -6.40 -0.22 2.84
C GLN A 58 -6.21 0.90 1.80
N PRO A 59 -5.20 1.78 1.94
CA PRO A 59 -4.89 2.77 0.91
C PRO A 59 -4.56 2.13 -0.45
N MET A 60 -3.83 1.01 -0.47
CA MET A 60 -3.51 0.31 -1.72
C MET A 60 -4.73 -0.31 -2.39
N GLN A 61 -5.64 -0.91 -1.65
CA GLN A 61 -6.91 -1.40 -2.18
C GLN A 61 -7.74 -0.26 -2.78
N THR A 62 -7.80 0.87 -2.07
CA THR A 62 -8.51 2.08 -2.52
C THR A 62 -7.90 2.63 -3.81
N LEU A 63 -6.57 2.74 -3.87
CA LEU A 63 -5.84 3.20 -5.04
C LEU A 63 -6.01 2.25 -6.23
N ALA A 64 -5.88 0.94 -6.02
CA ALA A 64 -6.04 -0.05 -7.06
C ALA A 64 -7.45 -0.01 -7.67
N ALA A 65 -8.48 0.13 -6.82
CA ALA A 65 -9.87 0.25 -7.26
C ALA A 65 -10.12 1.55 -8.05
N ALA A 66 -9.39 2.63 -7.75
CA ALA A 66 -9.47 3.88 -8.49
C ALA A 66 -8.76 3.82 -9.86
N ILE A 67 -7.70 3.02 -9.99
CA ILE A 67 -6.88 2.96 -11.20
C ILE A 67 -7.39 1.89 -12.18
N SER A 68 -7.81 0.73 -11.67
CA SER A 68 -8.14 -0.47 -12.45
C SER A 68 -9.52 -1.03 -12.08
N PRO A 69 -10.30 -1.50 -13.06
CA PRO A 69 -11.56 -2.21 -12.84
C PRO A 69 -11.36 -3.60 -12.20
N THR A 70 -10.12 -4.10 -12.18
CA THR A 70 -9.75 -5.38 -11.57
C THR A 70 -8.64 -5.15 -10.54
N PRO A 71 -8.96 -4.60 -9.36
CA PRO A 71 -7.98 -4.16 -8.37
C PRO A 71 -7.12 -5.30 -7.82
N GLU A 72 -7.68 -6.51 -7.67
CA GLU A 72 -6.95 -7.67 -7.16
C GLU A 72 -5.83 -8.10 -8.13
N LEU A 73 -6.13 -8.15 -9.43
CA LEU A 73 -5.13 -8.45 -10.46
C LEU A 73 -4.07 -7.36 -10.53
N PHE A 74 -4.46 -6.09 -10.43
CA PHE A 74 -3.53 -4.97 -10.39
C PHE A 74 -2.52 -5.09 -9.24
N LEU A 75 -2.99 -5.37 -8.02
CA LEU A 75 -2.10 -5.55 -6.86
C LEU A 75 -1.19 -6.78 -7.03
N SER A 76 -1.71 -7.88 -7.57
CA SER A 76 -0.91 -9.10 -7.82
C SER A 76 0.22 -8.85 -8.82
N GLU A 77 -0.04 -8.07 -9.87
CA GLU A 77 0.95 -7.71 -10.89
C GLU A 77 2.01 -6.75 -10.32
N LEU A 78 1.59 -5.83 -9.44
CA LEU A 78 2.49 -4.90 -8.76
C LEU A 78 3.50 -5.64 -7.88
N SER A 79 3.03 -6.62 -7.11
CA SER A 79 3.90 -7.51 -6.35
C SER A 79 4.79 -8.37 -7.25
N ARG A 80 4.28 -8.88 -8.38
CA ARG A 80 5.03 -9.75 -9.30
C ARG A 80 6.22 -9.05 -9.94
N ILE A 81 6.09 -7.77 -10.28
CA ILE A 81 7.16 -6.97 -10.91
C ILE A 81 8.24 -6.55 -9.89
N GLY A 82 8.03 -6.84 -8.60
CA GLY A 82 8.99 -6.58 -7.53
C GLY A 82 8.77 -5.25 -6.83
N TYR A 83 7.68 -4.53 -7.14
CA TYR A 83 7.35 -3.30 -6.43
C TYR A 83 6.78 -3.59 -5.05
N LYS A 84 7.33 -2.89 -4.07
CA LYS A 84 6.83 -2.87 -2.70
C LYS A 84 6.30 -1.48 -2.39
N VAL A 85 5.29 -1.44 -1.52
CA VAL A 85 4.73 -0.19 -1.04
C VAL A 85 5.09 -0.07 0.42
N THR A 86 5.81 1.01 0.75
CA THR A 86 6.24 1.30 2.11
C THR A 86 5.58 2.59 2.57
N SER A 87 5.22 2.65 3.85
CA SER A 87 4.72 3.86 4.49
C SER A 87 5.86 4.49 5.28
N ASN A 88 6.36 5.64 4.83
CA ASN A 88 7.37 6.43 5.54
C ASN A 88 6.74 7.78 5.93
N ASP A 89 6.74 8.11 7.23
CA ASP A 89 6.17 9.35 7.78
C ASP A 89 4.72 9.63 7.34
N GLY A 90 3.90 8.57 7.25
CA GLY A 90 2.50 8.66 6.81
C GLY A 90 2.31 8.90 5.31
N LYS A 91 3.40 8.88 4.52
CA LYS A 91 3.37 8.92 3.05
C LYS A 91 3.69 7.54 2.50
N LEU A 92 2.88 7.11 1.55
CA LEU A 92 3.14 5.88 0.81
C LEU A 92 4.19 6.16 -0.27
N THR A 93 5.17 5.27 -0.40
CA THR A 93 6.20 5.31 -1.43
C THR A 93 6.30 3.96 -2.15
N LEU A 94 6.44 3.98 -3.48
CA LEU A 94 6.78 2.80 -4.25
C LEU A 94 8.28 2.58 -4.17
N THR A 95 8.72 1.38 -3.82
CA THR A 95 10.11 0.96 -3.90
C THR A 95 10.26 -0.22 -4.85
N ASP A 96 11.37 -0.28 -5.57
CA ASP A 96 11.73 -1.42 -6.41
C ASP A 96 12.25 -2.60 -5.54
N ALA A 97 12.61 -3.71 -6.18
CA ALA A 97 13.14 -4.90 -5.51
C ALA A 97 14.39 -4.63 -4.65
N ASP A 98 15.18 -3.62 -5.01
CA ASP A 98 16.37 -3.15 -4.29
C ASP A 98 16.07 -2.13 -3.17
N ASP A 99 14.79 -1.97 -2.78
CA ASP A 99 14.29 -1.02 -1.79
C ASP A 99 14.61 0.46 -2.11
N LYS A 100 14.91 0.75 -3.39
CA LYS A 100 15.11 2.12 -3.89
C LYS A 100 13.77 2.76 -4.25
N PRO A 101 13.55 4.04 -3.94
CA PRO A 101 12.34 4.75 -4.33
C PRO A 101 12.26 4.82 -5.85
N VAL A 102 11.08 4.53 -6.39
CA VAL A 102 10.81 4.60 -7.83
C VAL A 102 10.52 6.05 -8.19
N GLU A 103 11.39 6.68 -8.97
CA GLU A 103 11.21 8.06 -9.43
C GLU A 103 9.96 8.20 -10.31
N GLY A 104 9.18 9.27 -10.10
CA GLY A 104 7.95 9.54 -10.86
C GLY A 104 6.73 8.70 -10.47
N ALA A 105 6.89 7.70 -9.60
CA ALA A 105 5.79 6.90 -9.05
C ALA A 105 5.25 7.49 -7.74
N GLU A 106 4.77 8.73 -7.79
CA GLU A 106 4.00 9.28 -6.69
C GLU A 106 2.82 8.35 -6.39
N MET A 107 2.52 8.11 -5.11
CA MET A 107 1.36 7.32 -4.64
C MET A 107 0.04 8.06 -4.83
N THR A 108 -0.14 8.63 -6.02
CA THR A 108 -1.35 9.26 -6.53
C THR A 108 -1.83 8.42 -7.72
N THR A 109 -3.13 8.48 -8.01
CA THR A 109 -3.72 7.76 -9.14
C THR A 109 -3.04 8.11 -10.46
N ASP A 110 -2.72 9.39 -10.67
CA ASP A 110 -2.11 9.88 -11.90
C ASP A 110 -0.60 9.60 -11.97
N GLY A 111 0.12 9.69 -10.85
CA GLY A 111 1.55 9.38 -10.79
C GLY A 111 1.83 7.92 -11.13
N LEU A 112 1.16 7.00 -10.44
CA LEU A 112 1.25 5.57 -10.73
C LEU A 112 0.78 5.22 -12.13
N ARG A 113 -0.34 5.79 -12.59
CA ARG A 113 -0.83 5.50 -13.94
C ARG A 113 0.19 5.94 -14.99
N LYS A 114 0.81 7.12 -14.85
CA LYS A 114 1.86 7.58 -15.77
C LYS A 114 3.09 6.67 -15.72
N HIS A 115 3.52 6.28 -14.52
CA HIS A 115 4.67 5.40 -14.33
C HIS A 115 4.43 4.01 -14.93
N LEU A 116 3.30 3.38 -14.63
CA LEU A 116 2.96 2.02 -15.08
C LEU A 116 2.51 1.96 -16.55
N LEU A 117 2.19 3.10 -17.16
CA LEU A 117 1.96 3.20 -18.61
C LEU A 117 3.22 3.64 -19.36
N SER A 118 4.34 3.91 -18.67
CA SER A 118 5.63 4.08 -19.34
C SER A 118 5.96 2.77 -20.08
N ALA A 119 6.48 2.88 -21.29
CA ALA A 119 6.48 1.81 -22.29
C ALA A 119 7.48 0.66 -22.01
N ASP A 120 7.83 0.43 -20.74
CA ASP A 120 8.74 -0.63 -20.35
C ASP A 120 8.09 -2.01 -20.47
N ALA A 121 8.87 -2.98 -20.95
CA ALA A 121 8.41 -4.35 -21.14
C ALA A 121 7.86 -4.99 -19.84
N LYS A 122 8.32 -4.50 -18.68
CA LYS A 122 7.88 -4.92 -17.36
C LYS A 122 6.43 -4.53 -17.06
N HIS A 123 5.89 -3.48 -17.67
CA HIS A 123 4.54 -2.97 -17.37
C HIS A 123 3.49 -3.30 -18.44
N LYS A 124 3.81 -4.14 -19.43
CA LYS A 124 2.86 -4.53 -20.50
C LYS A 124 1.54 -5.06 -19.94
N ASN A 125 1.57 -5.85 -18.87
CA ASN A 125 0.35 -6.38 -18.25
C ASN A 125 -0.50 -5.26 -17.61
N PHE A 126 0.13 -4.24 -17.05
CA PHE A 126 -0.57 -3.07 -16.52
C PHE A 126 -1.24 -2.26 -17.62
N VAL A 127 -0.60 -2.11 -18.78
CA VAL A 127 -1.22 -1.47 -19.93
C VAL A 127 -2.51 -2.18 -20.30
N HIS A 128 -2.52 -3.52 -20.38
CA HIS A 128 -3.72 -4.31 -20.69
C HIS A 128 -4.80 -4.17 -19.60
N LEU A 129 -4.42 -4.31 -18.31
CA LEU A 129 -5.34 -4.15 -17.18
C LEU A 129 -5.97 -2.76 -17.08
N MET A 130 -5.25 -1.72 -17.51
CA MET A 130 -5.74 -0.34 -17.52
C MET A 130 -6.49 0.01 -18.81
N THR A 131 -6.08 -0.49 -19.99
CA THR A 131 -6.72 -0.19 -21.28
C THR A 131 -8.01 -0.96 -21.54
N LEU A 132 -8.20 -2.16 -20.96
CA LEU A 132 -9.49 -2.85 -21.00
C LEU A 132 -10.62 -2.00 -20.40
N SER A 133 -10.30 -1.07 -19.48
CA SER A 133 -11.24 -0.08 -18.93
C SER A 133 -11.69 0.98 -19.94
N ARG A 134 -10.90 1.26 -21.00
CA ARG A 134 -11.22 2.30 -21.98
C ARG A 134 -12.30 1.84 -22.98
N ALA A 135 -12.55 0.54 -23.08
CA ALA A 135 -13.56 -0.03 -23.96
C ALA A 135 -14.96 -0.13 -23.31
N SER A 136 -15.06 0.12 -21.99
CA SER A 136 -16.30 -0.05 -21.21
C SER A 136 -16.70 1.25 -20.50
N GLY A 137 -17.16 2.24 -21.27
CA GLY A 137 -17.97 3.35 -20.75
C GLY A 137 -17.40 4.76 -20.93
N GLY A 138 -17.88 5.46 -21.96
CA GLY A 138 -18.19 6.90 -21.92
C GLY A 138 -17.05 7.93 -21.86
N GLY A 139 -16.87 8.67 -22.95
CA GLY A 139 -16.34 10.04 -22.91
C GLY A 139 -15.09 10.28 -23.74
N ALA A 140 -15.29 10.90 -24.91
CA ALA A 140 -14.24 11.47 -25.74
C ALA A 140 -13.38 12.44 -24.92
N LEU A 141 -12.10 12.11 -24.73
CA LEU A 141 -11.08 13.08 -24.38
C LEU A 141 -10.37 13.50 -25.65
N GLY A 142 -10.54 14.77 -25.97
CA GLY A 142 -9.97 15.44 -27.13
C GLY A 142 -8.50 15.14 -27.32
N GLN A 143 -8.17 14.66 -28.51
CA GLN A 143 -6.85 14.87 -29.06
C GLN A 143 -6.68 16.37 -29.30
N SER A 144 -5.87 16.99 -28.45
CA SER A 144 -5.16 18.21 -28.79
C SER A 144 -4.27 17.90 -29.99
N GLN A 145 -4.76 18.25 -31.19
CA GLN A 145 -3.90 18.37 -32.38
C GLN A 145 -3.07 19.64 -32.21
N SER A 146 -1.79 19.45 -31.89
CA SER A 146 -0.78 20.49 -31.96
C SER A 146 -0.53 20.90 -33.41
N ASN A 147 -0.72 22.20 -33.68
CA ASN A 147 -0.06 23.05 -34.67
C ASN A 147 0.36 22.43 -36.02
N GLY A 148 -0.45 22.69 -37.05
CA GLY A 148 -0.01 22.78 -38.44
C GLY A 148 -0.82 23.87 -39.16
N LEU A 149 -0.17 25.00 -39.44
CA LEU A 149 -0.68 26.11 -40.27
C LEU A 149 0.43 26.44 -41.30
N PRO A 150 0.10 26.98 -42.49
CA PRO A 150 -0.62 26.37 -43.62
C PRO A 150 0.23 26.47 -44.92
N PRO A 151 -0.34 26.20 -46.12
CA PRO A 151 -0.06 27.12 -47.22
C PRO A 151 -1.35 27.75 -47.75
N ALA A 152 -1.22 29.05 -48.02
CA ALA A 152 -2.24 29.89 -48.62
C ALA A 152 -2.50 29.47 -50.06
N ASP A 153 -3.78 29.36 -50.44
CA ASP A 153 -4.16 29.71 -51.79
C ASP A 153 -5.52 30.41 -51.82
N ARG A 154 -5.57 31.48 -52.62
CA ARG A 154 -6.64 32.46 -52.73
C ARG A 154 -7.58 32.05 -53.86
N SER A 155 -8.89 32.08 -53.63
CA SER A 155 -9.82 32.75 -54.56
C SER A 155 -11.24 32.80 -54.00
N ASP A 156 -11.64 34.04 -53.73
CA ASP A 156 -13.00 34.50 -53.45
C ASP A 156 -14.02 34.03 -54.50
N LYS A 157 -15.21 33.59 -54.05
CA LYS A 157 -16.52 34.13 -54.48
C LYS A 157 -17.59 33.93 -53.39
N PRO A 158 -18.36 34.96 -52.99
CA PRO A 158 -19.49 34.81 -52.07
C PRO A 158 -20.71 34.17 -52.73
N VAL A 159 -21.29 33.18 -52.06
CA VAL A 159 -22.54 32.50 -52.43
C VAL A 159 -23.72 33.47 -52.27
N ARG A 160 -24.33 33.85 -53.39
CA ARG A 160 -25.55 34.66 -53.47
C ARG A 160 -26.74 33.79 -53.06
N THR A 161 -27.26 33.98 -51.86
CA THR A 161 -28.52 33.41 -51.38
C THR A 161 -29.70 33.96 -52.20
N GLN A 162 -30.28 33.14 -53.08
CA GLN A 162 -31.57 33.45 -53.72
C GLN A 162 -32.71 33.21 -52.72
N ARG A 163 -33.49 34.26 -52.44
CA ARG A 163 -34.81 34.16 -51.81
C ARG A 163 -35.84 33.64 -52.83
N PRO A 164 -36.75 32.73 -52.46
CA PRO A 164 -37.90 32.40 -53.29
C PRO A 164 -38.91 33.55 -53.28
N GLN A 165 -39.31 34.02 -54.46
CA GLN A 165 -40.43 34.94 -54.65
C GLN A 165 -41.72 34.11 -54.65
N PHE A 166 -42.57 34.32 -53.63
CA PHE A 166 -43.94 33.82 -53.62
C PHE A 166 -44.75 34.61 -54.66
N GLY A 167 -45.37 33.89 -55.59
CA GLY A 167 -46.27 34.45 -56.59
C GLY A 167 -47.50 35.08 -55.94
N LEU A 168 -47.87 36.26 -56.42
CA LEU A 168 -49.17 36.86 -56.23
C LEU A 168 -49.65 37.38 -57.59
N ARG A 169 -50.82 36.85 -57.97
CA ARG A 169 -51.72 37.17 -59.10
C ARG A 169 -51.52 36.35 -60.36
#